data_AF-A0A645IQP8-F1
#
_entry.id   AF-A0A645IQP8-F1
#
_cell.length_a   1.000
_cell.length_b   1.000
_cell.length_c   1.000
_cell.angle_alpha   90.00
_cell.angle_beta   90.00
_cell.angle_gamma   90.00
#
_symmetry.space_group_name_H-M   'P 1'
#
loop_
_entity.id
_entity.type
_entity.pdbx_description
1 polymer ?
#
loop_
_entity_poly.entity_id
_entity_poly.type
_entity_poly.pdbx_seq_one_letter_code
_entity_poly.pdbx_strand_id
1 'polypeptide(L)'
;MVLGLGQLKQWVYLLSFKQSDGDFSAEIIKTSFLRGSLCSELSQYATRLNLAKSDAYLLGMFSTLDVLLQIPLKEALRELPIIDEIRDALTEKTGSAGTLYRLILAYETADWGTVSSCAEELGLDSNIVAQKYLECVEAVNYTWNSLQRPFSEE
;
A
#
# COMPACT_ATOMS: atom_id res chain seq x y z
N MET A 1 -10.12 11.44 -6.86
CA MET A 1 -8.84 10.73 -6.68
C MET A 1 -7.69 11.71 -6.99
N VAL A 2 -7.31 12.57 -6.04
CA VAL A 2 -6.13 13.47 -6.17
C VAL A 2 -5.53 13.78 -4.79
N LEU A 3 -5.24 12.77 -3.99
CA LEU A 3 -4.39 12.90 -2.79
C LEU A 3 -3.52 11.65 -2.77
N GLY A 4 -2.30 11.78 -3.29
CA GLY A 4 -1.32 10.70 -3.46
C GLY A 4 -0.33 10.97 -4.59
N LEU A 5 -0.80 11.54 -5.72
CA LEU A 5 0.02 11.80 -6.91
C LEU A 5 1.18 12.79 -6.69
N GLY A 6 1.01 13.80 -5.82
CA GLY A 6 2.04 14.81 -5.55
C GLY A 6 3.22 14.25 -4.77
N GLN A 7 2.94 13.54 -3.67
CA GLN A 7 3.99 12.85 -2.89
C GLN A 7 4.63 11.75 -3.73
N LEU A 8 3.84 11.00 -4.49
CA LEU A 8 4.33 9.98 -5.41
C LEU A 8 5.32 10.51 -6.44
N LYS A 9 5.03 11.63 -7.10
CA LYS A 9 5.95 12.23 -8.09
C LYS A 9 7.31 12.57 -7.47
N GLN A 10 7.31 13.05 -6.23
CA GLN A 10 8.52 13.38 -5.50
C GLN A 10 9.33 12.12 -5.15
N TRP A 11 8.66 11.01 -4.78
CA TRP A 11 9.32 9.73 -4.52
C TRP A 11 9.84 9.04 -5.79
N VAL A 12 9.05 9.00 -6.86
CA VAL A 12 9.48 8.49 -8.17
C VAL A 12 10.70 9.26 -8.69
N TYR A 13 10.74 10.58 -8.48
CA TYR A 13 11.88 11.41 -8.85
C TYR A 13 13.14 11.08 -8.04
N LEU A 14 13.01 10.89 -6.72
CA LEU A 14 14.14 10.54 -5.85
C LEU A 14 14.67 9.12 -6.10
N LEU A 15 13.79 8.17 -6.45
CA LEU A 15 14.16 6.78 -6.72
C LEU A 15 14.76 6.59 -8.12
N SER A 16 14.37 7.41 -9.11
CA SER A 16 14.96 7.43 -10.46
C SER A 16 16.47 7.74 -10.48
N PHE A 17 17.04 8.28 -9.39
CA PHE A 17 18.47 8.56 -9.28
C PHE A 17 19.32 7.36 -8.82
N LYS A 18 18.73 6.27 -8.29
CA LYS A 18 19.46 5.03 -7.97
C LYS A 18 19.50 4.12 -9.20
N GLN A 19 20.44 4.42 -10.09
CA GLN A 19 20.54 3.88 -11.47
C GLN A 19 21.02 2.42 -11.59
N SER A 20 21.23 1.67 -10.50
CA SER A 20 21.76 0.29 -10.55
C SER A 20 20.71 -0.81 -10.58
N ASP A 21 19.49 -0.57 -10.07
CA ASP A 21 18.49 -1.62 -9.78
C ASP A 21 17.08 -1.22 -10.25
N GLY A 22 16.98 -0.74 -11.50
CA GLY A 22 15.74 -0.17 -12.06
C GLY A 22 14.55 -1.14 -12.02
N ASP A 23 14.74 -2.40 -12.40
CA ASP A 23 13.66 -3.41 -12.42
C ASP A 23 13.21 -3.81 -11.01
N PHE A 24 14.15 -3.96 -10.06
CA PHE A 24 13.82 -4.27 -8.67
C PHE A 24 13.03 -3.13 -8.02
N SER A 25 13.48 -1.88 -8.21
CA SER A 25 12.81 -0.71 -7.67
C SER A 25 11.41 -0.52 -8.25
N ALA A 26 11.23 -0.82 -9.55
CA ALA A 26 9.94 -0.80 -10.23
C ALA A 26 8.92 -1.76 -9.59
N GLU A 27 9.31 -3.02 -9.35
CA GLU A 27 8.43 -4.01 -8.73
C GLU A 27 8.06 -3.64 -7.28
N ILE A 28 9.00 -3.07 -6.53
CA ILE A 28 8.69 -2.58 -5.17
C ILE A 28 7.69 -1.41 -5.23
N ILE A 29 7.88 -0.43 -6.12
CA ILE A 29 6.95 0.70 -6.28
C ILE A 29 5.55 0.19 -6.68
N LYS A 30 5.49 -0.77 -7.61
CA LYS A 30 4.24 -1.38 -8.05
C LYS A 30 3.54 -2.11 -6.90
N THR A 31 4.30 -2.80 -6.04
CA THR A 31 3.80 -3.42 -4.81
C THR A 31 3.26 -2.38 -3.84
N SER A 32 3.95 -1.25 -3.65
CA SER A 32 3.47 -0.13 -2.82
C SER A 32 2.11 0.36 -3.30
N PHE A 33 1.94 0.52 -4.62
CA PHE A 33 0.65 0.95 -5.19
C PHE A 33 -0.46 -0.05 -4.99
N LEU A 34 -0.16 -1.33 -5.18
CA LEU A 34 -1.13 -2.39 -4.96
C LEU A 34 -1.62 -2.37 -3.51
N ARG A 35 -0.69 -2.37 -2.55
CA ARG A 35 -1.02 -2.33 -1.13
C ARG A 35 -1.78 -1.06 -0.76
N GLY A 36 -1.35 0.11 -1.25
CA GLY A 36 -2.05 1.38 -1.01
C GLY A 36 -3.48 1.35 -1.54
N SER A 37 -3.66 0.93 -2.79
CA SER A 37 -4.97 0.82 -3.43
C SER A 37 -5.87 -0.15 -2.67
N LEU A 38 -5.33 -1.32 -2.29
CA LEU A 38 -6.07 -2.34 -1.58
C LEU A 38 -6.50 -1.88 -0.19
N CYS A 39 -5.59 -1.30 0.62
CA CYS A 39 -5.95 -0.72 1.92
C CYS A 39 -7.11 0.28 1.77
N SER A 40 -6.98 1.18 0.79
CA SER A 40 -7.95 2.24 0.51
C SER A 40 -9.31 1.70 0.07
N GLU A 41 -9.31 0.62 -0.72
CA GLU A 41 -10.54 -0.02 -1.17
C GLU A 41 -11.21 -0.80 -0.03
N LEU A 42 -10.46 -1.60 0.72
CA LEU A 42 -10.97 -2.39 1.85
C LEU A 42 -11.47 -1.51 3.00
N SER A 43 -10.89 -0.33 3.21
CA SER A 43 -11.33 0.57 4.29
C SER A 43 -12.79 1.01 4.16
N GLN A 44 -13.36 0.97 2.96
CA GLN A 44 -14.76 1.31 2.70
C GLN A 44 -15.73 0.22 3.18
N TYR A 45 -15.25 -1.02 3.31
CA TYR A 45 -16.06 -2.19 3.68
C TYR A 45 -15.76 -2.67 5.10
N ALA A 46 -14.62 -2.27 5.68
CA ALA A 46 -14.19 -2.65 7.02
C ALA A 46 -14.99 -1.88 8.08
N THR A 47 -16.09 -2.47 8.54
CA THR A 47 -17.03 -1.82 9.48
C THR A 47 -16.41 -1.47 10.84
N ARG A 48 -15.31 -2.14 11.22
CA ARG A 48 -14.59 -1.91 12.49
C ARG A 48 -13.27 -1.17 12.32
N LEU A 49 -13.01 -0.62 11.13
CA LEU A 49 -11.87 0.24 10.86
C LEU A 49 -12.30 1.71 10.93
N ASN A 50 -11.64 2.50 11.77
CA ASN A 50 -11.88 3.94 11.86
C ASN A 50 -10.76 4.74 11.18
N LEU A 51 -10.52 4.46 9.89
CA LEU A 51 -9.44 5.08 9.12
C LEU A 51 -9.98 5.68 7.83
N ALA A 52 -9.62 6.93 7.54
CA ALA A 52 -10.02 7.58 6.30
C ALA A 52 -9.42 6.86 5.09
N LYS A 53 -10.13 6.89 3.94
CA LYS A 53 -9.68 6.24 2.70
C LYS A 53 -8.27 6.68 2.24
N SER A 54 -7.93 7.96 2.46
CA SER A 54 -6.60 8.52 2.17
C SER A 54 -5.52 7.97 3.12
N ASP A 55 -5.84 7.83 4.40
CA ASP A 55 -4.92 7.35 5.42
C ASP A 55 -4.65 5.84 5.26
N ALA A 56 -5.70 5.08 4.92
CA ALA A 56 -5.55 3.69 4.51
C ALA A 56 -4.67 3.54 3.27
N TYR A 57 -4.79 4.44 2.28
CA TYR A 57 -3.90 4.43 1.13
C TYR A 57 -2.42 4.62 1.53
N LEU A 58 -2.14 5.59 2.41
CA LEU A 58 -0.78 5.83 2.90
C LEU A 58 -0.23 4.64 3.70
N LEU A 59 -1.07 3.98 4.51
CA LEU A 59 -0.71 2.75 5.22
C LEU A 59 -0.17 1.69 4.25
N GLY A 60 -0.87 1.41 3.15
CA GLY A 60 -0.41 0.42 2.19
C GLY A 60 0.81 0.89 1.39
N MET A 61 0.80 2.15 0.95
CA MET A 61 1.87 2.71 0.12
C MET A 61 3.22 2.79 0.85
N PHE A 62 3.24 3.15 2.13
CA PHE A 62 4.48 3.28 2.89
C PHE A 62 5.00 1.97 3.48
N SER A 63 4.28 0.85 3.29
CA SER A 63 4.67 -0.47 3.80
C SER A 63 5.97 -1.05 3.22
N THR A 64 6.48 -0.50 2.11
CA THR A 64 7.70 -0.96 1.44
C THR A 64 8.79 0.12 1.45
N LEU A 65 8.63 1.18 2.23
CA LEU A 65 9.52 2.34 2.19
C LEU A 65 10.92 2.01 2.73
N ASP A 66 11.01 1.10 3.70
CA ASP A 66 12.26 0.54 4.20
C ASP A 66 13.07 -0.15 3.09
N VAL A 67 12.40 -0.96 2.27
CA VAL A 67 13.03 -1.65 1.13
C VAL A 67 13.49 -0.65 0.08
N LEU A 68 12.68 0.37 -0.22
CA LEU A 68 13.03 1.41 -1.20
C LEU A 68 14.22 2.26 -0.75
N LEU A 69 14.23 2.65 0.53
CA LEU A 69 15.25 3.55 1.09
C LEU A 69 16.48 2.83 1.63
N GLN A 70 16.40 1.51 1.84
CA GLN A 70 17.45 0.68 2.44
C GLN A 70 17.81 1.15 3.87
N ILE A 71 16.79 1.53 4.64
CA ILE A 71 16.88 1.94 6.05
C ILE A 71 15.71 1.31 6.83
N PRO A 72 15.79 1.18 8.16
CA PRO A 72 14.68 0.67 8.96
C PRO A 72 13.38 1.45 8.73
N LEU A 73 12.23 0.77 8.64
CA LEU A 73 10.94 1.41 8.38
C LEU A 73 10.62 2.53 9.37
N LYS A 74 10.92 2.31 10.65
CA LYS A 74 10.74 3.32 11.71
C LYS A 74 11.51 4.61 11.44
N GLU A 75 12.71 4.52 10.84
CA GLU A 75 13.50 5.68 10.46
C GLU A 75 12.93 6.36 9.22
N ALA A 76 12.51 5.57 8.22
CA ALA A 76 11.88 6.07 7.00
C ALA A 76 10.59 6.87 7.27
N LEU A 77 9.82 6.50 8.30
CA LEU A 77 8.56 7.16 8.66
C LEU A 77 8.73 8.43 9.51
N ARG A 78 9.92 8.72 10.05
CA ARG A 78 10.13 9.77 11.07
C ARG A 78 9.73 11.17 10.59
N GLU A 79 10.04 11.48 9.34
CA GLU A 79 9.82 12.81 8.73
C GLU A 79 8.50 12.89 7.95
N LEU A 80 7.69 11.82 7.94
CA LEU A 80 6.46 11.78 7.16
C LEU A 80 5.27 12.37 7.94
N PRO A 81 4.43 13.18 7.29
CA PRO A 81 3.21 13.71 7.89
C PRO A 81 2.10 12.65 7.90
N ILE A 82 2.29 11.60 8.69
CA ILE A 82 1.30 10.54 8.94
C ILE A 82 0.80 10.60 10.39
N ILE A 83 -0.45 10.19 10.59
CA ILE A 83 -1.03 10.07 11.93
C ILE A 83 -0.40 8.90 12.70
N ASP A 84 -0.46 8.98 14.04
CA ASP A 84 0.13 7.98 14.92
C ASP A 84 -0.44 6.58 14.67
N GLU A 85 -1.73 6.47 14.37
CA GLU A 85 -2.37 5.19 14.06
C GLU A 85 -1.74 4.47 12.86
N ILE A 86 -1.36 5.21 11.80
CA ILE A 86 -0.65 4.62 10.65
C ILE A 86 0.78 4.25 11.04
N ARG A 87 1.45 5.11 11.83
CA ARG A 87 2.83 4.87 12.26
C ARG A 87 2.92 3.59 13.08
N ASP A 88 2.04 3.44 14.08
CA ASP A 88 1.97 2.26 14.95
C ASP A 88 1.57 1.01 14.17
N ALA A 89 0.65 1.13 13.21
CA ALA A 89 0.30 0.03 12.31
C ALA A 89 1.49 -0.46 11.48
N LEU A 90 2.31 0.45 10.95
CA LEU A 90 3.46 0.11 10.12
C LEU A 90 4.62 -0.47 10.94
N THR A 91 4.90 0.08 12.12
CA THR A 91 6.05 -0.34 12.95
C THR A 91 5.71 -1.51 13.87
N GLU A 92 4.63 -1.40 14.63
CA GLU A 92 4.25 -2.35 15.68
C GLU A 92 3.14 -3.31 15.24
N LYS A 93 2.46 -3.04 14.11
CA LYS A 93 1.33 -3.82 13.60
C LYS A 93 0.16 -3.90 14.59
N THR A 94 -0.07 -2.83 15.33
CA THR A 94 -1.13 -2.74 16.37
C THR A 94 -2.34 -1.93 15.91
N GLY A 95 -3.47 -2.13 16.60
CA GLY A 95 -4.73 -1.42 16.32
C GLY A 95 -5.43 -1.89 15.05
N SER A 96 -6.58 -1.28 14.73
CA SER A 96 -7.38 -1.61 13.54
C SER A 96 -6.62 -1.42 12.23
N ALA A 97 -5.84 -0.34 12.12
CA ALA A 97 -4.95 -0.12 10.99
C ALA A 97 -3.86 -1.20 10.90
N GLY A 98 -3.29 -1.63 12.03
CA GLY A 98 -2.33 -2.74 12.08
C GLY A 98 -2.96 -4.06 11.64
N THR A 99 -4.21 -4.32 12.01
CA THR A 99 -4.96 -5.50 11.56
C THR A 99 -5.21 -5.47 10.04
N LEU A 100 -5.57 -4.31 9.47
CA LEU A 100 -5.67 -4.15 8.02
C LEU A 100 -4.32 -4.40 7.33
N TYR A 101 -3.22 -3.92 7.91
CA TYR A 101 -1.90 -4.14 7.36
C TYR A 101 -1.50 -5.62 7.39
N ARG A 102 -1.72 -6.32 8.51
CA ARG A 102 -1.48 -7.77 8.62
C ARG A 102 -2.32 -8.56 7.62
N LEU A 103 -3.59 -8.19 7.42
CA LEU A 103 -4.48 -8.83 6.44
C LEU A 103 -3.87 -8.82 5.05
N ILE A 104 -3.33 -7.69 4.61
CA ILE A 104 -2.77 -7.54 3.27
C ILE A 104 -1.49 -8.34 3.10
N LEU A 105 -0.59 -8.31 4.09
CA LEU A 105 0.63 -9.12 4.09
C LEU A 105 0.31 -10.62 4.09
N ALA A 106 -0.69 -11.05 4.86
CA ALA A 106 -1.16 -12.43 4.91
C ALA A 106 -1.75 -12.86 3.57
N TYR A 107 -2.50 -11.98 2.91
CA TYR A 107 -3.08 -12.27 1.60
C TYR A 107 -2.00 -12.51 0.53
N GLU A 108 -0.94 -11.69 0.51
CA GLU A 108 0.20 -11.85 -0.41
C GLU A 108 1.00 -13.12 -0.15
N THR A 109 1.07 -13.58 1.11
CA THR A 109 1.78 -14.80 1.52
C THR A 109 0.90 -16.04 1.53
N ALA A 110 -0.36 -15.92 1.08
CA ALA A 110 -1.36 -16.99 1.09
C ALA A 110 -1.61 -17.61 2.49
N ASP A 111 -1.41 -16.84 3.56
CA ASP A 111 -1.77 -17.23 4.92
C ASP A 111 -3.26 -17.00 5.16
N TRP A 112 -4.08 -17.95 4.67
CA TRP A 112 -5.53 -17.86 4.75
C TRP A 112 -6.07 -17.86 6.19
N GLY A 113 -5.34 -18.46 7.14
CA GLY A 113 -5.72 -18.43 8.55
C GLY A 113 -5.68 -17.01 9.08
N THR A 114 -4.56 -16.31 8.87
CA THR A 114 -4.41 -14.90 9.27
C THR A 114 -5.37 -13.98 8.50
N VAL A 115 -5.60 -14.23 7.20
CA VAL A 115 -6.57 -13.47 6.39
C VAL A 115 -7.97 -13.55 7.01
N SER A 116 -8.47 -14.76 7.30
CA SER A 116 -9.80 -14.95 7.88
C SER A 116 -9.93 -14.28 9.25
N SER A 117 -8.93 -14.46 10.13
CA SER A 117 -8.95 -13.84 11.47
C SER A 117 -8.93 -12.31 11.40
N CYS A 118 -8.07 -11.72 10.57
CA CYS A 118 -8.01 -10.26 10.43
C CYS A 118 -9.27 -9.70 9.75
N ALA A 119 -9.83 -10.40 8.76
CA ALA A 119 -11.07 -9.98 8.10
C ALA A 119 -12.24 -9.97 9.09
N GLU A 120 -12.37 -11.01 9.93
CA GLU A 120 -13.38 -11.06 10.97
C GLU A 120 -13.21 -9.92 12.01
N GLU A 121 -11.98 -9.67 12.45
CA GLU A 121 -11.65 -8.59 13.40
C GLU A 121 -12.06 -7.22 12.84
N LEU A 122 -11.85 -6.99 11.54
CA LEU A 122 -12.22 -5.76 10.83
C LEU A 122 -13.70 -5.68 10.42
N GLY A 123 -14.46 -6.77 10.56
CA GLY A 123 -15.82 -6.88 10.07
C GLY A 123 -15.91 -6.80 8.55
N LEU A 124 -14.97 -7.46 7.86
CA LEU A 124 -14.87 -7.62 6.42
C LEU A 124 -15.33 -9.01 5.97
N ASP A 125 -16.05 -9.06 4.84
CA ASP A 125 -16.30 -10.32 4.13
C ASP A 125 -15.04 -10.75 3.36
N SER A 126 -14.62 -12.01 3.54
CA SER A 126 -13.45 -12.57 2.84
C SER A 126 -13.61 -12.56 1.31
N ASN A 127 -14.83 -12.65 0.78
CA ASN A 127 -15.10 -12.53 -0.65
C ASN A 127 -14.80 -11.12 -1.18
N ILE A 128 -15.09 -10.09 -0.38
CA ILE A 128 -14.77 -8.70 -0.72
C ILE A 128 -13.25 -8.51 -0.77
N VAL A 129 -12.51 -9.13 0.14
CA VAL A 129 -11.04 -9.08 0.13
C VAL A 129 -10.49 -9.60 -1.20
N ALA A 130 -10.93 -10.79 -1.60
CA ALA A 130 -10.47 -11.41 -2.85
C ALA A 130 -10.88 -10.60 -4.09
N GLN A 131 -12.13 -10.15 -4.14
CA GLN A 131 -12.63 -9.33 -5.23
C GLN A 131 -11.83 -8.03 -5.36
N LYS A 132 -11.64 -7.30 -4.26
CA LYS A 132 -10.94 -6.00 -4.27
C LYS A 132 -9.47 -6.16 -4.59
N TYR A 133 -8.83 -7.26 -4.18
CA TYR A 133 -7.47 -7.57 -4.58
C TYR A 133 -7.34 -7.67 -6.10
N LEU A 134 -8.19 -8.46 -6.77
CA LEU A 134 -8.15 -8.63 -8.22
C LEU A 134 -8.39 -7.30 -8.95
N GLU A 135 -9.40 -6.54 -8.55
CA GLU A 135 -9.69 -5.20 -9.11
C GLU A 135 -8.48 -4.25 -8.95
N CYS A 136 -7.82 -4.26 -7.80
CA CYS A 136 -6.64 -3.43 -7.55
C CYS A 136 -5.43 -3.85 -8.38
N VAL A 137 -5.19 -5.15 -8.54
CA VAL A 137 -4.10 -5.67 -9.39
C VAL A 137 -4.29 -5.21 -10.84
N GLU A 138 -5.50 -5.35 -11.37
CA GLU A 138 -5.82 -4.90 -12.73
C GLU A 138 -5.64 -3.39 -12.89
N ALA A 139 -6.17 -2.60 -11.97
CA ALA A 139 -6.07 -1.14 -12.00
C ALA A 139 -4.62 -0.64 -11.91
N VAL A 140 -3.80 -1.24 -11.03
CA VAL A 140 -2.38 -0.89 -10.88
C VAL A 140 -1.59 -1.31 -12.11
N ASN A 141 -1.83 -2.50 -12.67
CA ASN A 141 -1.19 -2.94 -13.90
C ASN A 141 -1.50 -2.00 -15.08
N TYR A 142 -2.77 -1.62 -15.24
CA TYR A 142 -3.16 -0.66 -16.27
C TYR A 142 -2.45 0.69 -16.08
N THR A 143 -2.48 1.23 -14.85
CA THR A 143 -1.83 2.50 -14.53
C THR A 143 -0.32 2.44 -14.77
N TRP A 144 0.34 1.37 -14.33
CA TRP A 144 1.78 1.18 -14.50
C TRP A 144 2.18 1.09 -15.98
N ASN A 145 1.47 0.30 -16.77
CA ASN A 145 1.70 0.18 -18.22
C ASN A 145 1.47 1.51 -18.94
N SER A 146 0.50 2.32 -18.50
CA SER A 146 0.26 3.65 -19.05
C SER A 146 1.39 4.64 -18.77
N LEU A 147 2.07 4.51 -17.62
CA LEU A 147 3.21 5.35 -17.23
C LEU A 147 4.51 4.96 -17.95
N GLN A 148 4.66 3.69 -18.32
CA GLN A 148 5.82 3.18 -19.06
C GLN A 148 5.73 3.42 -20.57
N ARG A 149 4.53 3.68 -21.11
CA ARG A 149 4.41 4.21 -22.47
C ARG A 149 4.93 5.65 -22.43
N PRO A 150 6.01 5.98 -23.14
CA PRO A 150 6.37 7.38 -23.31
C PRO A 150 5.17 8.11 -23.91
N PHE A 151 5.09 9.41 -23.72
CA PHE A 151 4.36 10.27 -24.64
C PHE A 151 4.85 9.94 -26.06
N SER A 152 4.18 9.00 -26.73
CA SER A 152 4.28 8.82 -28.16
C SER A 152 3.53 10.01 -28.75
N GLU A 153 4.32 11.01 -29.11
CA GLU A 153 4.05 12.06 -30.10
C GLU A 153 2.57 12.32 -30.43
N GLU A 154 2.06 13.46 -29.95
CA GLU A 154 1.23 14.36 -30.75
C GLU A 154 1.73 15.80 -30.56
#